data_AF-A0A916A617-F1
#
_entry.id   AF-A0A916A617-F1
#
_cell.length_a   1.000
_cell.length_b   1.000
_cell.length_c   1.000
_cell.angle_alpha   90.00
_cell.angle_beta   90.00
_cell.angle_gamma   90.00
#
_symmetry.space_group_name_H-M   'P 1'
#
loop_
_entity.id
_entity.type
_entity.pdbx_description
1 polymer ?
#
loop_
_entity_poly.entity_id
_entity_poly.type
_entity_poly.pdbx_seq_one_letter_code
_entity_poly.pdbx_strand_id
1 'polypeptide(L)' 'MRLRRQTVEHVFGTLKGWMGSNHFLTKTLPRVATEMSLQVLAYNLKRVIKILGTGTLIEAMRA' A
#
# COMPACT_ATOMS: atom_id res chain seq x y z
N MET A 1 -20.39 6.85 -5.30
CA MET A 1 -19.68 5.88 -6.17
C MET A 1 -18.55 6.49 -7.02
N ARG A 2 -18.71 7.65 -7.67
CA ARG A 2 -17.71 8.23 -8.60
C ARG A 2 -16.34 8.53 -7.97
N LEU A 3 -16.32 9.13 -6.78
CA LEU A 3 -15.08 9.52 -6.07
C LEU A 3 -14.27 8.30 -5.59
N ARG A 4 -14.93 7.27 -5.03
CA ARG A 4 -14.26 6.01 -4.65
C ARG A 4 -13.60 5.33 -5.85
N ARG A 5 -14.27 5.34 -7.00
CA ARG A 5 -13.72 4.76 -8.24
C ARG A 5 -12.44 5.43 -8.70
N GLN A 6 -12.34 6.75 -8.51
CA GLN A 6 -11.17 7.52 -8.94
C GLN A 6 -9.99 7.43 -7.96
N THR A 7 -10.27 7.34 -6.66
CA THR A 7 -9.24 7.46 -5.62
C THR A 7 -8.77 6.11 -5.09
N VAL A 8 -9.66 5.12 -5.03
CA VAL A 8 -9.44 3.89 -4.26
C VAL A 8 -9.35 2.66 -5.16
N GLU A 9 -10.19 2.53 -6.18
CA GLU A 9 -10.22 1.33 -7.03
C GLU A 9 -8.89 1.07 -7.75
N HIS A 10 -8.21 2.12 -8.23
CA HIS A 10 -6.92 1.97 -8.88
C HIS A 10 -5.83 1.46 -7.91
N VAL A 11 -5.84 1.95 -6.67
CA VAL A 11 -4.93 1.51 -5.61
C VAL A 11 -5.19 0.05 -5.28
N PHE A 12 -6.46 -0.33 -5.09
CA PHE A 12 -6.84 -1.72 -4.82
C PHE A 12 -6.47 -2.66 -5.97
N GLY A 13 -6.67 -2.26 -7.23
CA GLY A 13 -6.24 -3.04 -8.39
C GLY A 13 -4.72 -3.26 -8.42
N THR A 14 -3.96 -2.21 -8.09
CA THR A 14 -2.49 -2.30 -8.01
C THR A 14 -2.04 -3.26 -6.91
N LEU A 15 -2.60 -3.13 -5.70
CA LEU A 15 -2.28 -4.00 -4.56
C LEU A 15 -2.59 -5.46 -4.88
N LYS A 16 -3.78 -5.76 -5.42
CA LYS A 16 -4.14 -7.12 -5.84
C LYS A 16 -3.19 -7.66 -6.91
N GLY A 17 -2.81 -6.83 -7.88
CA GLY A 17 -1.83 -7.20 -8.90
C GLY A 17 -0.46 -7.55 -8.31
N TRP A 18 -0.01 -6.84 -7.27
CA TRP A 18 1.26 -7.14 -6.58
C TRP A 18 1.18 -8.39 -5.72
N MET A 19 0.04 -8.64 -5.08
CA MET A 19 -0.18 -9.81 -4.22
C MET A 19 -0.25 -11.12 -5.01
N GLY A 20 -0.52 -11.07 -6.33
CA GLY A 20 -0.53 -12.24 -7.20
C GLY A 20 -1.72 -13.18 -6.93
N SER A 21 -1.58 -14.46 -7.31
CA SER A 21 -2.64 -15.46 -7.19
C SER A 21 -2.95 -15.84 -5.74
N ASN A 22 -1.93 -15.88 -4.87
CA ASN A 22 -2.07 -16.17 -3.44
C ASN A 22 -1.96 -14.89 -2.62
N HIS A 23 -3.12 -14.32 -2.28
CA HIS A 23 -3.21 -12.99 -1.69
C HIS A 23 -2.61 -12.89 -0.28
N PHE A 24 -2.73 -13.93 0.55
CA PHE A 24 -2.27 -13.92 1.94
C PHE A 24 -1.54 -15.22 2.27
N LEU A 25 -0.48 -15.10 3.08
CA LEU A 25 0.34 -16.24 3.51
C LEU A 25 -0.14 -16.78 4.86
N THR A 26 -0.62 -15.91 5.74
CA THR A 26 -1.13 -16.26 7.06
C THR A 26 -2.61 -16.61 7.03
N LYS A 27 -3.03 -17.27 8.11
CA LYS A 27 -4.42 -17.61 8.39
C LYS A 27 -4.85 -16.92 9.69
N THR A 28 -6.15 -16.68 9.84
CA THR A 28 -6.82 -15.85 10.89
C THR A 28 -6.86 -14.35 10.58
N LEU A 29 -7.98 -13.70 10.94
CA LEU A 29 -8.23 -12.28 10.66
C LEU A 29 -7.14 -11.34 11.19
N PRO A 30 -6.63 -11.49 12.43
CA PRO A 30 -5.60 -10.58 12.94
C PRO A 30 -4.33 -10.59 12.10
N ARG A 31 -3.87 -11.79 11.69
CA ARG A 31 -2.64 -11.94 10.90
C ARG A 31 -2.80 -11.46 9.46
N VAL A 32 -3.94 -11.77 8.85
CA VAL A 32 -4.30 -11.28 7.51
C VAL A 32 -4.42 -9.76 7.49
N ALA A 33 -4.98 -9.16 8.54
CA ALA A 33 -5.04 -7.71 8.68
C ALA A 33 -3.64 -7.09 8.74
N THR A 34 -2.71 -7.68 9.48
CA THR A 34 -1.31 -7.24 9.51
C THR A 34 -0.65 -7.32 8.12
N GLU A 35 -0.83 -8.42 7.39
CA GLU A 35 -0.32 -8.53 6.02
C GLU A 35 -0.89 -7.45 5.11
N MET A 36 -2.20 -7.21 5.15
CA MET A 36 -2.85 -6.16 4.38
C MET A 36 -2.27 -4.78 4.72
N SER A 37 -2.07 -4.49 6.02
CA SER A 37 -1.46 -3.23 6.47
C SER A 37 -0.04 -3.05 5.92
N LEU A 38 0.78 -4.12 5.90
CA LEU A 38 2.13 -4.07 5.35
C LEU A 38 2.14 -3.81 3.84
N GLN A 39 1.24 -4.44 3.08
CA GLN A 39 1.09 -4.20 1.64
C GLN A 39 0.69 -2.75 1.34
N VAL A 40 -0.27 -2.21 2.09
CA VAL A 40 -0.68 -0.80 1.98
C VAL A 40 0.47 0.15 2.34
N LEU A 41 1.24 -0.16 3.39
CA LEU A 41 2.40 0.63 3.78
C LEU A 41 3.46 0.66 2.66
N ALA A 42 3.78 -0.50 2.08
CA ALA A 42 4.73 -0.59 0.98
C ALA A 42 4.27 0.21 -0.25
N TYR A 43 2.99 0.14 -0.60
CA TYR A 43 2.41 0.95 -1.68
C TYR A 43 2.55 2.44 -1.39
N ASN A 44 2.20 2.88 -0.18
CA ASN A 44 2.28 4.28 0.22
C ASN A 44 3.72 4.79 0.17
N LEU A 45 4.69 4.02 0.69
CA LEU A 45 6.10 4.37 0.62
C LEU A 45 6.57 4.53 -0.84
N LYS A 46 6.25 3.57 -1.71
CA LYS A 46 6.60 3.65 -3.14
C LYS A 46 5.98 4.89 -3.80
N ARG A 47 4.72 5.21 -3.46
CA ARG A 47 4.01 6.38 -4.00
C ARG A 47 4.63 7.68 -3.51
N VAL A 48 4.95 7.79 -2.22
CA VAL A 48 5.56 8.99 -1.64
C VAL A 48 6.96 9.20 -2.19
N ILE A 49 7.78 8.15 -2.31
CA ILE A 49 9.09 8.22 -2.97
C ILE A 49 8.95 8.73 -4.41
N LYS A 50 7.94 8.27 -5.15
CA LYS A 50 7.70 8.72 -6.53
C LYS A 50 7.27 10.20 -6.62
N ILE A 51 6.56 10.72 -5.62
CA ILE A 51 6.02 12.10 -5.62
C ILE A 51 7.04 13.10 -5.04
N LEU A 52 7.66 12.78 -3.91
CA LEU A 52 8.51 13.68 -3.13
C LEU A 52 10.01 13.40 -3.28
N GLY A 53 10.39 12.22 -3.76
CA GLY A 53 11.77 11.73 -3.78
C GLY A 53 12.22 11.15 -2.43
N THR A 54 13.27 10.32 -2.47
CA THR A 54 13.78 9.62 -1.28
C THR A 54 14.39 10.56 -0.24
N GLY A 55 15.14 11.59 -0.67
CA GLY A 55 15.80 12.52 0.24
C GLY A 55 14.81 13.29 1.13
N THR A 56 13.80 13.91 0.51
CA THR A 56 12.71 14.62 1.20
C THR A 56 11.99 13.72 2.21
N LEU A 57 11.74 12.46 1.85
CA LEU A 57 11.08 11.51 2.73
C LEU A 57 11.94 11.17 3.96
N ILE A 58 13.24 10.92 3.78
CA ILE A 58 14.14 10.59 4.89
C ILE A 58 14.24 11.77 5.86
N GLU A 59 14.38 12.99 5.37
CA GLU A 59 14.45 14.18 6.21
C GLU A 59 13.15 14.40 7.00
N ALA A 60 11.99 14.18 6.38
CA ALA A 60 10.70 14.27 7.06
C ALA A 60 10.52 13.20 8.17
N MET A 61 11.19 12.05 8.09
CA MET A 61 11.12 10.99 9.10
C MET A 61 12.11 11.17 10.26
N ARG A 62 13.09 12.07 10.11
CA ARG A 62 14.10 12.36 11.15
C ARG A 62 13.64 13.43 12.16
N ALA A 63 12.63 14.22 11.79
CA ALA A 63 12.00 15.24 12.64
C ALA A 63 11.06 14.61 13.68
#